data_AF-A0A527A2W9-F1
#
_entry.id   AF-A0A527A2W9-F1
#
_cell.length_a   1.000
_cell.length_b   1.000
_cell.length_c   1.000
_cell.angle_alpha   90.00
_cell.angle_beta   90.00
_cell.angle_gamma   90.00
#
_symmetry.space_group_name_H-M   'P 1'
#
loop_
_entity.id
_entity.type
_entity.pdbx_description
1 polymer ?
#
loop_
_entity_poly.entity_id
_entity_poly.type
_entity_poly.pdbx_seq_one_letter_code
_entity_poly.pdbx_strand_id
1 'polypeptide(L)'
;MSNVEKKTGRERGEEWWQTDIIEMRPGVIRLRGYEIQDLIGRVSFPAMIWLMLRGELPGEEQAALLGIALGAAVDHGPQAPSIAIARMAATCGVGINSAMASAINVLGDVHGGAGEQALAFYGDIAAALDAGVTLADAVASRLDRFFAEEKSYVPG
;
A
#
# COMPACT_ATOMS: atom_id res chain seq x y z
N MET A 1 -8.76 -5.66 -50.47
CA MET A 1 -7.94 -6.26 -49.39
C MET A 1 -7.39 -5.11 -48.57
N SER A 2 -7.86 -4.93 -47.33
CA SER A 2 -7.45 -3.81 -46.49
C SER A 2 -5.99 -4.00 -46.03
N ASN A 3 -5.12 -3.06 -46.39
CA ASN A 3 -3.79 -2.91 -45.80
C ASN A 3 -3.98 -2.50 -44.34
N VAL A 4 -4.06 -3.48 -43.44
CA VAL A 4 -3.92 -3.21 -42.00
C VAL A 4 -2.43 -3.13 -41.72
N GLU A 5 -1.95 -1.92 -41.45
CA GLU A 5 -0.57 -1.65 -41.08
C GLU A 5 -0.20 -2.48 -39.84
N LYS A 6 0.88 -3.26 -39.94
CA LYS A 6 1.32 -4.12 -38.82
C LYS A 6 1.93 -3.24 -37.74
N LYS A 7 1.20 -3.10 -36.63
CA LYS A 7 1.69 -2.45 -35.41
C LYS A 7 3.02 -3.03 -34.95
N THR A 8 3.91 -2.16 -34.48
CA THR A 8 5.22 -2.51 -33.93
C THR A 8 5.08 -3.34 -32.65
N GLY A 9 6.15 -4.04 -32.24
CA GLY A 9 6.15 -4.79 -30.98
C GLY A 9 5.88 -3.90 -29.75
N ARG A 10 6.31 -2.64 -29.80
CA ARG A 10 6.06 -1.63 -28.77
C ARG A 10 4.58 -1.25 -28.72
N GLU A 11 3.99 -0.86 -29.85
CA GLU A 11 2.57 -0.47 -29.94
C GLU A 11 1.66 -1.59 -29.45
N ARG A 12 1.98 -2.84 -29.81
CA ARG A 12 1.22 -4.00 -29.32
C ARG A 12 1.37 -4.22 -27.81
N GLY A 13 2.53 -3.91 -27.24
CA GLY A 13 2.78 -3.99 -25.79
C GLY A 13 2.05 -2.88 -25.02
N GLU A 14 2.11 -1.64 -25.53
CA GLU A 14 1.40 -0.48 -24.96
C GLU A 14 -0.12 -0.60 -25.08
N GLU A 15 -0.64 -1.31 -26.09
CA GLU A 15 -2.06 -1.66 -26.18
C GLU A 15 -2.45 -2.80 -25.24
N TRP A 16 -1.54 -3.74 -24.98
CA TRP A 16 -1.81 -4.90 -24.13
C TRP A 16 -1.81 -4.55 -22.64
N TRP A 17 -0.94 -3.62 -22.22
CA TRP A 17 -0.86 -3.20 -20.83
C TRP A 17 -0.50 -1.73 -20.70
N GLN A 18 -1.35 -0.98 -20.00
CA GLN A 18 -1.19 0.44 -19.72
C GLN A 18 -1.03 0.67 -18.22
N THR A 19 -0.33 1.75 -17.86
CA THR A 19 -0.15 2.15 -16.46
C THR A 19 -0.08 3.67 -16.34
N ASP A 20 -0.68 4.19 -15.28
CA ASP A 20 -0.56 5.60 -14.88
C ASP A 20 0.57 5.80 -13.86
N ILE A 21 1.40 4.78 -13.61
CA ILE A 21 2.45 4.80 -12.56
C ILE A 21 3.76 5.37 -13.10
N ILE A 22 4.23 4.89 -14.25
CA ILE A 22 5.52 5.26 -14.82
C ILE A 22 5.42 5.45 -16.34
N GLU A 23 5.94 6.56 -16.83
CA GLU A 23 6.20 6.80 -18.25
C GLU A 23 7.71 6.66 -18.48
N MET A 24 8.12 5.74 -19.35
CA MET A 24 9.53 5.56 -19.71
C MET A 24 9.68 5.56 -21.24
N ARG A 25 10.52 6.47 -21.75
CA ARG A 25 10.95 6.50 -23.15
C ARG A 25 12.37 7.10 -23.23
N PRO A 26 13.08 7.00 -24.36
CA PRO A 26 14.42 7.57 -24.46
C PRO A 26 14.44 9.05 -24.05
N GLY A 27 15.22 9.36 -23.01
CA GLY A 27 15.36 10.71 -22.46
C GLY A 27 14.23 11.19 -21.54
N VAL A 28 13.22 10.38 -21.23
CA VAL A 28 12.11 10.75 -20.34
C VAL A 28 11.83 9.61 -19.35
N ILE A 29 11.82 9.96 -18.07
CA ILE A 29 11.30 9.11 -17.00
C ILE A 29 10.37 9.98 -16.18
N ARG A 30 9.07 9.65 -16.18
CA ARG A 30 8.09 10.28 -15.30
C ARG A 30 7.48 9.28 -14.34
N LEU A 31 7.38 9.66 -13.08
CA LEU A 31 6.64 8.91 -12.07
C LEU A 31 5.38 9.68 -11.78
N ARG A 32 4.21 9.09 -12.03
CA ARG A 32 2.90 9.74 -11.86
C ARG A 32 2.82 11.13 -12.52
N GLY A 33 3.42 11.28 -13.69
CA GLY A 33 3.46 12.54 -14.44
C GLY A 33 4.57 13.53 -14.05
N TYR A 34 5.31 13.29 -12.97
CA TYR A 34 6.44 14.13 -12.56
C TYR A 34 7.74 13.63 -13.19
N GLU A 35 8.49 14.53 -13.82
CA GLU A 35 9.83 14.23 -14.32
C GLU A 35 10.77 13.80 -13.17
N ILE A 36 11.54 12.73 -13.37
CA ILE A 36 12.36 12.15 -12.30
C ILE A 36 13.39 13.12 -11.73
N GLN A 37 13.98 14.00 -12.56
CA GLN A 37 14.92 15.02 -12.13
C GLN A 37 14.31 16.07 -11.20
N ASP A 38 12.98 16.20 -11.22
CA ASP A 38 12.26 17.09 -10.31
C ASP A 38 11.93 16.46 -8.96
N LEU A 39 12.10 15.14 -8.85
CA LEU A 39 11.89 14.37 -7.62
C LEU A 39 13.21 14.10 -6.89
N ILE A 40 14.27 13.75 -7.63
CA ILE A 40 15.56 13.34 -7.05
C ILE A 40 16.14 14.45 -6.17
N GLY A 41 16.43 14.11 -4.90
CA GLY A 41 17.02 15.02 -3.92
C GLY A 41 16.09 16.14 -3.44
N ARG A 42 14.85 16.21 -3.92
CA ARG A 42 13.86 17.23 -3.56
C ARG A 42 12.66 16.65 -2.80
N VAL A 43 12.33 15.38 -3.04
CA VAL A 43 11.21 14.68 -2.39
C VAL A 43 11.76 13.69 -1.35
N SER A 44 11.18 13.71 -0.15
CA SER A 44 11.56 12.78 0.92
C SER A 44 11.11 11.35 0.59
N PHE A 45 11.74 10.35 1.21
CA PHE A 45 11.38 8.95 0.97
C PHE A 45 9.89 8.63 1.28
N PRO A 46 9.29 9.09 2.40
CA PRO A 46 7.86 8.93 2.64
C PRO A 46 6.99 9.65 1.59
N ALA A 47 7.37 10.85 1.15
CA ALA A 47 6.63 11.57 0.12
C ALA A 47 6.69 10.88 -1.25
N MET A 48 7.82 10.24 -1.56
CA MET A 48 7.96 9.42 -2.77
C MET A 48 7.07 8.18 -2.71
N ILE A 49 7.01 7.49 -1.56
CA ILE A 49 6.08 6.36 -1.35
C ILE A 49 4.63 6.83 -1.53
N TRP A 50 4.27 7.95 -0.92
CA TRP A 50 2.94 8.55 -1.07
C TRP A 50 2.60 8.81 -2.53
N LEU A 51 3.50 9.46 -3.28
CA LEU A 51 3.33 9.72 -4.71
C LEU A 51 3.04 8.42 -5.47
N MET A 52 3.84 7.38 -5.25
CA MET A 52 3.67 6.11 -5.97
C MET A 52 2.33 5.44 -5.67
N LEU A 53 1.86 5.51 -4.42
CA LEU A 53 0.60 4.91 -3.98
C LEU A 53 -0.64 5.74 -4.37
N ARG A 54 -0.56 7.07 -4.24
CA ARG A 54 -1.72 7.98 -4.33
C ARG A 54 -1.81 8.73 -5.65
N GLY A 55 -0.72 8.83 -6.41
CA GLY A 55 -0.67 9.52 -7.69
C GLY A 55 -0.36 11.02 -7.61
N GLU A 56 -0.33 11.60 -6.40
CA GLU A 56 -0.04 13.02 -6.16
C GLU A 56 0.97 13.18 -5.03
N LEU A 57 1.69 14.31 -5.01
CA LEU A 57 2.60 14.61 -3.90
C LEU A 57 1.82 14.99 -2.64
N PRO A 58 2.22 14.50 -1.45
CA PRO A 58 1.61 14.92 -0.21
C PRO A 58 2.03 16.34 0.18
N GLY A 59 1.22 16.98 1.03
CA GLY A 59 1.68 18.13 1.82
C GLY A 59 2.74 17.73 2.87
N GLU A 60 3.41 18.73 3.46
CA GLU A 60 4.49 18.48 4.42
C GLU A 60 4.03 17.68 5.65
N GLU A 61 2.87 18.02 6.22
CA GLU A 61 2.31 17.33 7.39
C GLU A 61 1.92 15.88 7.06
N GLN A 62 1.38 15.64 5.86
CA GLN A 62 1.02 14.29 5.40
C GLN A 62 2.27 13.43 5.21
N ALA A 63 3.33 13.98 4.62
CA ALA A 63 4.61 13.29 4.45
C ALA A 63 5.26 12.98 5.80
N ALA A 64 5.22 13.93 6.74
CA ALA A 64 5.75 13.76 8.09
C ALA A 64 4.98 12.67 8.85
N LEU A 65 3.65 12.69 8.80
CA LEU A 65 2.80 11.68 9.43
C LEU A 65 3.07 10.28 8.86
N LEU A 66 3.14 10.15 7.54
CA LEU A 66 3.47 8.87 6.90
C LEU A 66 4.87 8.41 7.32
N GLY A 67 5.85 9.32 7.41
CA GLY A 67 7.19 9.00 7.89
C GLY A 67 7.20 8.47 9.32
N ILE A 68 6.41 9.07 10.21
CA ILE A 68 6.26 8.60 11.60
C ILE A 68 5.61 7.21 11.63
N ALA A 69 4.56 6.99 10.85
CA ALA A 69 3.88 5.70 10.77
C ALA A 69 4.80 4.59 10.24
N LEU A 70 5.54 4.86 9.16
CA LEU A 70 6.54 3.93 8.63
C LEU A 70 7.66 3.65 9.64
N GLY A 71 8.11 4.67 10.36
CA GLY A 71 9.11 4.52 11.41
C GLY A 71 8.62 3.67 12.59
N ALA A 72 7.36 3.85 13.01
CA ALA A 72 6.75 3.06 14.08
C ALA A 72 6.61 1.58 13.71
N ALA A 73 6.37 1.27 12.43
CA ALA A 73 6.15 -0.09 11.94
C ALA A 73 7.43 -0.83 11.49
N VAL A 74 8.62 -0.21 11.65
CA VAL A 74 9.86 -0.72 11.05
C VAL A 74 10.26 -2.12 11.55
N ASP A 75 10.06 -2.39 12.84
CA ASP A 75 10.38 -3.67 13.48
C ASP A 75 9.65 -3.78 14.83
N HIS A 76 9.15 -4.98 15.15
CA HIS A 76 8.51 -5.28 16.44
C HIS A 76 9.05 -6.55 17.10
N GLY A 77 10.28 -6.93 16.73
CA GLY A 77 11.07 -7.96 17.39
C GLY A 77 11.00 -9.33 16.71
N PRO A 78 11.92 -10.23 17.09
CA PRO A 78 12.19 -11.49 16.40
C PRO A 78 11.06 -12.53 16.49
N GLN A 79 10.04 -12.28 17.32
CA GLN A 79 8.89 -13.17 17.51
C GLN A 79 7.78 -12.91 16.50
N ALA A 80 7.78 -11.76 15.82
CA ALA A 80 6.83 -11.52 14.75
C ALA A 80 7.00 -12.59 13.64
N PRO A 81 5.92 -13.24 13.17
CA PRO A 81 6.01 -14.36 12.23
C PRO A 81 6.90 -14.11 11.01
N SER A 82 6.75 -12.97 10.34
CA SER A 82 7.58 -12.60 9.18
C SER A 82 9.07 -12.46 9.53
N ILE A 83 9.39 -11.86 10.68
CA ILE A 83 10.78 -11.68 11.14
C ILE A 83 11.39 -13.03 11.52
N ALA A 84 10.66 -13.88 12.24
CA ALA A 84 11.10 -15.23 12.59
C ALA A 84 11.40 -16.06 11.32
N ILE A 85 10.54 -15.95 10.30
CA ILE A 85 10.70 -16.64 9.02
C ILE A 85 11.88 -16.09 8.22
N ALA A 86 12.06 -14.77 8.12
CA ALA A 86 13.22 -14.15 7.48
C ALA A 86 14.53 -14.70 8.08
N ARG A 87 14.59 -14.76 9.41
CA ARG A 87 15.75 -15.27 10.15
C ARG A 87 15.98 -16.75 9.87
N MET A 88 14.94 -17.58 9.93
CA MET A 88 15.06 -19.01 9.63
C MET A 88 15.55 -19.24 8.21
N ALA A 89 14.93 -18.58 7.22
CA ALA A 89 15.33 -18.67 5.82
C ALA A 89 16.80 -18.27 5.63
N ALA A 90 17.23 -17.16 6.22
CA ALA A 90 18.63 -16.73 6.17
C ALA A 90 19.59 -17.79 6.74
N THR A 91 19.22 -18.48 7.84
CA THR A 91 20.06 -19.57 8.40
C THR A 91 20.14 -20.81 7.52
N CYS A 92 19.20 -20.99 6.59
CA CYS A 92 19.28 -22.03 5.56
C CYS A 92 20.26 -21.69 4.42
N GLY A 93 20.90 -20.51 4.45
CA GLY A 93 21.90 -20.10 3.46
C GLY A 93 21.32 -19.55 2.16
N VAL A 94 20.02 -19.20 2.12
CA VAL A 94 19.43 -18.55 0.94
C VAL A 94 19.80 -17.07 0.87
N GLY A 95 19.82 -16.50 -0.34
CA GLY A 95 20.09 -15.08 -0.54
C GLY A 95 19.00 -14.17 0.05
N ILE A 96 19.35 -12.89 0.25
CA ILE A 96 18.47 -11.89 0.88
C ILE A 96 17.09 -11.78 0.21
N ASN A 97 17.03 -11.85 -1.13
CA ASN A 97 15.76 -11.78 -1.85
C ASN A 97 14.82 -12.94 -1.49
N SER A 98 15.36 -14.16 -1.37
CA SER A 98 14.59 -15.35 -0.99
C SER A 98 14.19 -15.34 0.48
N ALA A 99 15.04 -14.80 1.36
CA ALA A 99 14.71 -14.63 2.77
C ALA A 99 13.59 -13.60 2.95
N MET A 100 13.67 -12.47 2.26
CA MET A 100 12.62 -11.44 2.25
C MET A 100 11.32 -11.95 1.64
N ALA A 101 11.37 -12.66 0.51
CA ALA A 101 10.18 -13.24 -0.10
C ALA A 101 9.47 -14.23 0.84
N SER A 102 10.23 -15.10 1.52
CA SER A 102 9.67 -16.02 2.53
C SER A 102 8.94 -15.27 3.65
N ALA A 103 9.50 -14.16 4.12
CA ALA A 103 8.92 -13.34 5.18
C ALA A 103 7.69 -12.53 4.71
N ILE A 104 7.70 -12.03 3.48
CA ILE A 104 6.57 -11.27 2.90
C ILE A 104 5.38 -12.19 2.65
N ASN A 105 5.61 -13.44 2.25
CA ASN A 105 4.55 -14.40 1.96
C ASN A 105 3.64 -14.75 3.15
N VAL A 106 4.05 -14.40 4.37
CA VAL A 106 3.21 -14.59 5.57
C VAL A 106 2.53 -13.32 6.05
N LEU A 107 2.73 -12.19 5.35
CA LEU A 107 1.92 -11.00 5.58
C LEU A 107 0.53 -11.21 4.95
N GLY A 108 -0.50 -10.87 5.70
CA GLY A 108 -1.90 -11.00 5.29
C GLY A 108 -2.84 -10.50 6.38
N ASP A 109 -4.11 -10.89 6.31
CA ASP A 109 -5.17 -10.32 7.16
C ASP A 109 -4.86 -10.42 8.67
N VAL A 110 -4.32 -11.55 9.11
CA VAL A 110 -4.00 -11.79 10.53
C VAL A 110 -2.64 -11.18 10.91
N HIS A 111 -1.61 -11.42 10.09
CA HIS A 111 -0.26 -10.91 10.34
C HIS A 111 0.02 -9.69 9.46
N GLY A 112 -0.19 -8.50 10.03
CA GLY A 112 0.02 -7.21 9.35
C GLY A 112 -1.25 -6.54 8.80
N GLY A 113 -2.38 -7.25 8.74
CA GLY A 113 -3.63 -6.74 8.17
C GLY A 113 -4.55 -5.97 9.14
N ALA A 114 -4.25 -5.95 10.44
CA ALA A 114 -5.13 -5.33 11.44
C ALA A 114 -5.38 -3.83 11.19
N GLY A 115 -4.38 -3.10 10.67
CA GLY A 115 -4.51 -1.66 10.40
C GLY A 115 -5.53 -1.33 9.30
N GLU A 116 -5.57 -2.11 8.22
CA GLU A 116 -6.56 -1.93 7.14
C GLU A 116 -7.97 -2.23 7.64
N GLN A 117 -8.13 -3.32 8.40
CA GLN A 117 -9.41 -3.71 8.98
C GLN A 117 -9.92 -2.66 9.98
N ALA A 118 -9.04 -2.11 10.82
CA ALA A 118 -9.39 -1.05 11.75
C ALA A 118 -9.83 0.23 11.02
N LEU A 119 -9.11 0.61 9.97
CA LEU A 119 -9.46 1.78 9.15
C LEU A 119 -10.83 1.61 8.47
N ALA A 120 -11.11 0.44 7.91
CA ALA A 120 -12.41 0.13 7.32
C ALA A 120 -13.54 0.20 8.38
N PHE A 121 -13.30 -0.37 9.57
CA PHE A 121 -14.25 -0.32 10.68
C PHE A 121 -14.56 1.11 11.13
N TYR A 122 -13.53 1.95 11.32
CA TYR A 122 -13.71 3.36 11.68
C TYR A 122 -14.31 4.19 10.53
N GLY A 123 -14.01 3.83 9.27
CA GLY A 123 -14.58 4.48 8.10
C GLY A 123 -16.10 4.34 8.03
N ASP A 124 -16.64 3.17 8.36
CA ASP A 124 -18.09 2.96 8.45
C ASP A 124 -18.75 3.87 9.49
N ILE A 125 -18.09 4.03 10.66
CA ILE A 125 -18.57 4.91 11.73
C ILE A 125 -18.50 6.37 11.27
N ALA A 126 -17.42 6.79 10.62
CA ALA A 126 -17.26 8.14 10.09
C ALA A 126 -18.34 8.46 9.05
N ALA A 127 -18.65 7.54 8.15
CA ALA A 127 -19.71 7.71 7.16
C ALA A 127 -21.09 7.88 7.81
N ALA A 128 -21.37 7.17 8.91
CA ALA A 128 -22.62 7.34 9.66
C ALA A 128 -22.70 8.69 10.38
N LEU A 129 -21.57 9.19 10.91
CA LEU A 129 -21.48 10.53 11.49
C LEU A 129 -21.75 11.61 10.45
N ASP A 130 -21.18 11.48 9.25
CA ASP A 130 -21.42 12.41 8.13
C ASP A 130 -22.89 12.40 7.68
N ALA A 131 -23.58 11.26 7.87
CA ALA A 131 -25.03 11.13 7.65
C ALA A 131 -25.91 11.66 8.80
N GLY A 132 -25.29 12.20 9.87
CA GLY A 132 -25.99 12.82 11.00
C GLY A 132 -26.36 11.88 12.14
N VAL A 133 -25.85 10.64 12.15
CA VAL A 133 -26.02 9.71 13.28
C VAL A 133 -25.14 10.16 14.45
N THR A 134 -25.59 9.97 15.69
CA THR A 134 -24.75 10.29 16.85
C THR A 134 -23.58 9.31 16.93
N LEU A 135 -22.44 9.73 17.50
CA LEU A 135 -21.28 8.86 17.68
C LEU A 135 -21.63 7.57 18.44
N ALA A 136 -22.45 7.68 19.50
CA ALA A 136 -22.86 6.54 20.29
C ALA A 136 -23.66 5.53 19.47
N ASP A 137 -24.64 6.00 18.68
CA ASP A 137 -25.49 5.14 17.86
C ASP A 137 -24.72 4.54 16.68
N ALA A 138 -23.80 5.30 16.06
CA ALA A 138 -22.96 4.84 14.97
C ALA A 138 -22.01 3.73 15.42
N VAL A 139 -21.35 3.89 16.57
CA VAL A 139 -20.48 2.88 17.18
C VAL A 139 -21.28 1.64 17.57
N ALA A 140 -22.40 1.81 18.28
CA ALA A 140 -23.25 0.69 18.70
C ALA A 140 -23.73 -0.13 17.49
N SER A 141 -24.26 0.55 16.47
CA SER A 141 -24.75 -0.10 15.24
C SER A 141 -23.63 -0.83 14.49
N ARG A 142 -22.42 -0.23 14.42
CA ARG A 142 -21.29 -0.88 13.74
C ARG A 142 -20.81 -2.13 14.49
N LEU A 143 -20.78 -2.08 15.83
CA LEU A 143 -20.41 -3.22 16.68
C LEU A 143 -21.46 -4.34 16.59
N ASP A 144 -22.75 -4.00 16.65
CA ASP A 144 -23.83 -4.97 16.53
C ASP A 144 -23.76 -5.71 15.19
N ARG A 145 -23.56 -4.96 14.09
CA ARG A 145 -23.32 -5.56 12.76
C ARG A 145 -22.07 -6.44 12.74
N PHE A 146 -20.97 -5.95 13.31
CA PHE A 146 -19.71 -6.71 13.38
C PHE A 146 -19.91 -8.06 14.06
N PHE A 147 -20.47 -8.09 15.26
CA PHE A 147 -20.62 -9.34 16.01
C PHE A 147 -21.69 -10.28 15.43
N ALA A 148 -22.63 -9.76 14.64
CA ALA A 148 -23.61 -10.57 13.91
C ALA A 148 -22.99 -11.26 12.68
N GLU A 149 -22.13 -10.56 11.94
CA GLU A 149 -21.60 -11.01 10.64
C GLU A 149 -20.21 -11.66 10.78
N GLU A 150 -19.37 -11.13 11.65
CA GLU A 150 -17.95 -11.42 11.82
C GLU A 150 -17.70 -11.92 13.24
N LYS A 151 -17.61 -13.25 13.43
CA LYS A 151 -17.29 -13.86 14.74
C LYS A 151 -15.80 -13.72 15.08
N SER A 152 -15.33 -12.48 15.25
CA SER A 152 -13.93 -12.16 15.47
C SER A 152 -13.73 -11.09 16.55
N TYR A 153 -12.49 -10.66 16.73
CA TYR A 153 -12.09 -9.55 17.56
C TYR A 153 -12.27 -8.23 16.80
N VAL A 154 -12.70 -7.17 17.50
CA VAL A 154 -12.76 -5.83 16.91
C VAL A 154 -11.35 -5.44 16.45
N PRO A 155 -11.17 -5.03 15.18
CA PRO A 155 -9.85 -4.72 14.64
C PRO A 155 -9.31 -3.39 15.20
N GLY A 156 -8.04 -3.37 15.59
CA GLY A 156 -7.37 -2.20 16.17
C GLY A 156 -6.50 -2.54 17.37
#